data_AF-X1G6U4-F1
#
_entry.id   AF-X1G6U4-F1
#
_cell.length_a   1.000
_cell.length_b   1.000
_cell.length_c   1.000
_cell.angle_alpha   90.00
_cell.angle_beta   90.00
_cell.angle_gamma   90.00
#
_symmetry.space_group_name_H-M   'P 1'
#
loop_
_entity.id
_entity.type
_entity.pdbx_description
1 polymer ?
#
loop_
_entity_poly.entity_id
_entity_poly.type
_entity_poly.pdbx_seq_one_letter_code
_entity_poly.pdbx_strand_id
1 'polypeptide(L)'
;TCWPYLPSERGNISIVSQSGTIAAQIFWHAKNMGVKIGKSISVGNERNIDIVDFLEFFLHDPHTEVIGLYIEEIKRGKEFLKLAKENKKNNKSFMTR
;
A
#
# COMPACT_ATOMS: atom_id res chain seq x y z
N THR A 1 4.04 12.42 1.53
CA THR A 1 2.93 13.29 1.98
C THR A 1 1.72 12.44 2.30
N CYS A 2 1.17 12.54 3.51
CA CYS A 2 -0.11 11.93 3.87
C CYS A 2 -1.21 12.94 3.55
N TRP A 3 -2.18 12.58 2.72
CA TRP A 3 -3.31 13.46 2.42
C TRP A 3 -4.45 13.16 3.41
N PRO A 4 -4.87 14.11 4.26
CA PRO A 4 -5.88 13.86 5.27
C PRO A 4 -7.27 13.98 4.65
N TYR A 5 -7.65 13.00 3.82
CA TYR A 5 -9.05 12.79 3.48
C TYR A 5 -9.57 11.65 4.37
N LEU A 6 -10.49 11.97 5.28
CA LEU A 6 -11.18 11.00 6.12
C LEU A 6 -12.53 10.69 5.46
N PRO A 7 -12.65 9.65 4.63
CA PRO A 7 -13.95 9.20 4.14
C PRO A 7 -14.81 8.75 5.33
N SER A 8 -16.14 8.93 5.22
CA SER A 8 -17.10 8.50 6.25
C SER A 8 -17.11 6.99 6.49
N GLU A 9 -16.62 6.20 5.54
CA GLU A 9 -16.41 4.77 5.65
C GLU A 9 -14.99 4.39 5.20
N ARG A 10 -14.30 3.62 6.03
CA ARG A 10 -12.97 3.06 5.71
C ARG A 10 -13.10 1.92 4.71
N GLY A 11 -12.28 1.96 3.67
CA GLY A 11 -12.07 0.83 2.77
C GLY A 11 -11.12 -0.22 3.34
N ASN A 12 -11.07 -1.39 2.70
CA ASN A 12 -10.20 -2.52 3.02
C ASN A 12 -8.94 -2.61 2.12
N ILE A 13 -8.75 -1.65 1.22
CA ILE A 13 -7.60 -1.55 0.32
C ILE A 13 -6.55 -0.63 0.91
N SER A 14 -5.32 -1.11 1.04
CA SER A 14 -4.17 -0.32 1.48
C SER A 14 -3.13 -0.24 0.36
N ILE A 15 -2.66 0.97 0.08
CA ILE A 15 -1.76 1.27 -1.02
C ILE A 15 -0.52 1.99 -0.51
N VAL A 16 0.66 1.57 -0.98
CA VAL A 16 1.91 2.30 -0.79
C VAL A 16 2.60 2.52 -2.14
N SER A 17 3.18 3.71 -2.33
CA SER A 17 3.86 4.11 -3.55
C SER A 17 5.11 4.95 -3.28
N GLN A 18 6.17 4.75 -4.06
CA GLN A 18 7.33 5.65 -4.08
C GLN A 18 7.00 7.02 -4.70
N SER A 19 5.97 7.11 -5.55
CA SER A 19 5.52 8.36 -6.15
C SER A 19 4.30 8.95 -5.44
N GLY A 20 4.44 10.18 -4.93
CA GLY A 20 3.34 10.91 -4.28
C GLY A 20 2.18 11.21 -5.24
N THR A 21 2.51 11.54 -6.49
CA THR A 21 1.51 11.81 -7.54
C THR A 21 0.70 10.55 -7.84
N ILE A 22 1.36 9.40 -7.95
CA ILE A 22 0.67 8.13 -8.22
C ILE A 22 -0.22 7.74 -7.04
N ALA A 23 0.27 7.84 -5.80
CA ALA A 23 -0.54 7.57 -4.60
C ALA A 23 -1.83 8.42 -4.56
N ALA A 24 -1.71 9.71 -4.91
CA ALA A 24 -2.84 10.64 -4.97
C ALA A 24 -3.80 10.32 -6.12
N GLN A 25 -3.27 10.05 -7.32
CA GLN A 25 -4.07 9.72 -8.50
C GLN A 25 -4.87 8.43 -8.28
N ILE A 26 -4.22 7.37 -7.82
CA ILE A 26 -4.91 6.10 -7.52
C ILE A 26 -6.03 6.35 -6.51
N PHE A 27 -5.78 7.16 -5.48
CA PHE A 27 -6.79 7.50 -4.49
C PHE A 27 -8.02 8.18 -5.10
N TRP A 28 -7.82 9.23 -5.89
CA TRP A 28 -8.91 9.98 -6.52
C TRP A 28 -9.65 9.14 -7.56
N HIS A 29 -8.95 8.35 -8.35
CA HIS A 29 -9.56 7.45 -9.33
C HIS A 29 -10.41 6.37 -8.66
N ALA A 30 -9.89 5.71 -7.62
CA ALA A 30 -10.66 4.73 -6.85
C ALA A 30 -11.93 5.34 -6.26
N LYS A 31 -11.81 6.53 -5.67
CA LYS A 31 -12.96 7.29 -5.13
C LYS A 31 -14.01 7.56 -6.21
N ASN A 32 -13.61 8.02 -7.39
CA ASN A 32 -14.52 8.30 -8.50
C ASN A 32 -15.21 7.04 -9.04
N MET A 33 -14.59 5.88 -8.87
CA MET A 33 -15.16 4.57 -9.21
C MET A 33 -16.03 3.98 -8.07
N GLY A 34 -16.24 4.72 -6.97
CA GLY A 34 -16.95 4.20 -5.79
C GLY A 34 -16.15 3.19 -4.96
N VAL A 35 -14.87 3.00 -5.27
CA VAL A 35 -13.97 2.11 -4.51
C VAL A 35 -13.41 2.87 -3.31
N LYS A 36 -13.62 2.32 -2.12
CA LYS A 36 -13.15 2.91 -0.87
C LYS A 36 -11.73 2.41 -0.58
N ILE A 37 -10.78 3.34 -0.47
CA ILE A 37 -9.42 3.04 0.00
C ILE A 37 -9.34 3.30 1.50
N GLY A 38 -8.77 2.34 2.23
CA GLY A 38 -8.52 2.46 3.66
C GLY A 38 -7.27 3.29 3.96
N LYS A 39 -6.18 3.03 3.23
CA LYS A 39 -4.90 3.73 3.38
C LYS A 39 -4.27 3.98 2.01
N SER A 40 -3.81 5.21 1.76
CA SER A 40 -2.97 5.54 0.61
C SER A 40 -1.75 6.30 1.11
N ILE A 41 -0.56 5.71 0.91
CA ILE A 41 0.68 6.17 1.53
C ILE A 41 1.72 6.39 0.43
N SER A 42 2.48 7.48 0.56
CA SER A 42 3.65 7.73 -0.28
C SER A 42 4.92 7.76 0.56
N VAL A 43 5.89 6.91 0.19
CA VAL A 43 7.20 6.79 0.86
C VAL A 43 8.29 7.68 0.24
N GLY A 44 8.02 8.28 -0.93
CA GLY A 44 8.96 9.16 -1.60
C GLY A 44 10.28 8.44 -1.91
N ASN A 45 11.39 9.05 -1.48
CA ASN A 45 12.74 8.55 -1.74
C ASN A 45 13.23 7.41 -0.81
N GLU A 46 12.38 6.96 0.12
CA GLU A 46 12.69 5.86 1.05
C GLU A 46 14.00 6.05 1.82
N ARG A 47 14.20 7.23 2.41
CA ARG A 47 15.41 7.52 3.21
C ARG A 47 15.40 6.84 4.58
N ASN A 48 14.22 6.65 5.16
CA ASN A 48 14.05 6.17 6.53
C ASN A 48 13.11 4.96 6.63
N ILE A 49 12.01 4.99 5.88
CA ILE A 49 10.99 3.93 5.81
C ILE A 49 10.76 3.64 4.34
N ASP A 50 10.63 2.36 3.98
CA ASP A 50 10.49 1.90 2.59
C ASP A 50 9.22 1.07 2.35
N ILE A 51 9.00 0.66 1.10
CA ILE A 51 7.88 -0.20 0.71
C ILE A 51 7.83 -1.52 1.49
N VAL A 52 8.97 -2.07 1.90
CA VAL A 52 9.03 -3.35 2.62
C VAL A 52 8.46 -3.20 4.03
N ASP A 53 8.74 -2.08 4.69
CA ASP A 53 8.16 -1.77 6.00
C ASP A 53 6.63 -1.63 5.92
N PHE A 54 6.13 -0.98 4.87
CA PHE A 54 4.67 -0.86 4.66
C PHE A 54 4.02 -2.17 4.25
N LEU A 55 4.72 -3.02 3.48
CA LEU A 55 4.25 -4.37 3.19
C LEU A 55 4.07 -5.17 4.49
N GLU A 56 5.09 -5.16 5.37
CA GLU A 56 5.00 -5.83 6.67
C GLU A 56 3.85 -5.29 7.52
N PHE A 57 3.70 -3.96 7.59
CA PHE A 57 2.61 -3.32 8.30
C PHE A 57 1.23 -3.74 7.75
N PHE A 58 1.05 -3.70 6.43
CA PHE A 58 -0.21 -4.07 5.80
C PHE A 58 -0.54 -5.55 5.94
N LEU A 59 0.45 -6.44 6.01
CA LEU A 59 0.24 -7.86 6.25
C LEU A 59 -0.39 -8.14 7.62
N HIS A 60 0.01 -7.38 8.64
CA HIS A 60 -0.47 -7.54 10.01
C HIS A 60 -1.71 -6.69 10.35
N ASP A 61 -2.09 -5.74 9.50
CA ASP A 61 -3.23 -4.88 9.75
C ASP A 61 -4.57 -5.61 9.48
N PRO A 62 -5.44 -5.81 10.49
CA PRO A 62 -6.71 -6.52 10.31
C PRO A 62 -7.71 -5.78 9.42
N HIS A 63 -7.51 -4.49 9.15
CA HIS A 63 -8.36 -3.70 8.27
C HIS A 63 -7.92 -3.71 6.80
N THR A 64 -6.83 -4.39 6.48
CA THR A 64 -6.33 -4.51 5.12
C THR A 64 -6.59 -5.92 4.59
N GLU A 65 -7.39 -6.01 3.53
CA GLU A 65 -7.65 -7.26 2.78
C GLU A 65 -6.95 -7.27 1.42
N VAL A 66 -6.70 -6.08 0.86
CA VAL A 66 -6.03 -5.91 -0.44
C VAL A 66 -4.85 -4.97 -0.27
N ILE A 67 -3.68 -5.40 -0.74
CA ILE A 67 -2.43 -4.64 -0.72
C ILE A 67 -2.06 -4.26 -2.15
N GLY A 68 -1.97 -2.95 -2.41
CA GLY A 68 -1.46 -2.39 -3.65
C GLY A 68 -0.08 -1.78 -3.45
N LEU A 69 0.91 -2.24 -4.19
CA LEU A 69 2.26 -1.67 -4.18
C LEU A 69 2.59 -1.06 -5.54
N TYR A 70 3.08 0.17 -5.55
CA TYR A 70 3.68 0.80 -6.73
C TYR A 70 5.19 0.94 -6.49
N ILE A 71 5.96 0.14 -7.21
CA ILE A 71 7.37 -0.12 -6.94
C ILE A 71 8.21 0.30 -8.16
N GLU A 72 9.02 1.32 -8.00
CA GLU A 72 10.07 1.72 -8.95
C GLU A 72 11.38 0.94 -8.67
N GLU A 73 11.72 0.74 -7.40
CA GLU A 73 12.89 -0.03 -6.96
C GLU A 73 12.63 -0.75 -5.62
N ILE A 74 13.22 -1.93 -5.43
CA ILE A 74 13.21 -2.63 -4.13
C ILE A 74 14.64 -2.71 -3.58
N LYS A 75 14.94 -1.92 -2.55
CA LYS A 75 16.25 -1.94 -1.87
C LYS A 75 16.47 -3.23 -1.07
N ARG A 76 15.43 -3.70 -0.38
CA ARG A 76 15.42 -4.89 0.51
C ARG A 76 14.73 -6.09 -0.13
N GLY A 77 15.26 -6.54 -1.26
CA GLY A 77 14.63 -7.59 -2.08
C GLY A 77 14.42 -8.94 -1.38
N LYS A 78 15.34 -9.34 -0.49
CA LYS A 78 15.24 -10.63 0.24
C LYS A 78 14.08 -10.60 1.23
N GLU A 79 13.95 -9.51 1.98
CA GLU A 79 12.89 -9.28 2.95
C GLU A 79 11.54 -9.15 2.25
N PHE A 80 11.49 -8.42 1.13
CA PHE A 80 10.29 -8.32 0.30
C PHE A 80 9.78 -9.70 -0.14
N LEU A 81 10.66 -10.56 -0.67
CA LEU A 81 10.30 -11.91 -1.08
C LEU A 81 9.86 -12.79 0.09
N LYS A 82 10.46 -12.61 1.27
CA LYS A 82 10.03 -13.31 2.50
C LYS A 82 8.60 -12.92 2.87
N LEU A 83 8.30 -11.62 2.92
CA LEU A 83 6.97 -11.10 3.26
C LEU A 83 5.92 -11.48 2.19
N ALA A 84 6.27 -11.43 0.91
CA ALA A 84 5.39 -11.85 -0.17
C ALA A 84 5.03 -13.35 -0.07
N LYS A 85 5.97 -14.20 0.39
CA LYS A 85 5.68 -15.61 0.68
C LYS A 85 4.80 -15.78 1.93
N GLU A 86 5.03 -14.97 2.95
CA GLU A 86 4.21 -14.97 4.18
C GLU A 86 2.76 -14.57 3.90
N ASN A 87 2.55 -13.63 2.97
CA ASN A 87 1.21 -13.23 2.54
C ASN A 87 0.32 -14.42 2.10
N LYS A 88 0.90 -15.46 1.50
CA LYS A 88 0.15 -16.68 1.14
C LYS A 88 -0.51 -17.37 2.34
N LYS A 89 -0.03 -17.13 3.55
CA LYS A 89 -0.64 -17.61 4.80
C LYS A 89 -1.73 -16.66 5.30
N ASN A 90 -1.56 -15.36 5.09
CA ASN A 90 -2.48 -14.31 5.54
C ASN A 90 -3.69 -14.11 4.60
N ASN A 91 -3.72 -14.78 3.43
CA ASN A 91 -4.81 -14.75 2.46
C ASN A 91 -5.22 -13.34 1.98
N LYS A 92 -4.28 -12.37 1.96
CA LYS A 92 -4.55 -11.03 1.42
C LYS A 92 -4.22 -10.97 -0.06
N SER A 93 -5.05 -10.26 -0.82
CA SER A 93 -4.80 -10.04 -2.25
C SER A 93 -3.63 -9.08 -2.45
N PHE A 94 -2.71 -9.42 -3.35
CA PHE A 94 -1.46 -8.69 -3.57
C PHE A 94 -1.37 -8.24 -5.03
N MET A 95 -1.28 -6.93 -5.26
CA MET A 95 -1.11 -6.35 -6.59
C MET A 95 0.11 -5.43 -6.62
N THR A 96 1.03 -5.70 -7.53
CA THR A 96 2.26 -4.92 -7.74
C THR A 96 2.29 -4.36 -9.14
N ARG A 97 2.74 -3.11 -9.28
CA ARG A 97 3.11 -2.51 -10.56
C ARG A 97 4.50 -1.91 -10.44
#